data_AF-A0A7J2UZ79-F1
#
_entry.id   AF-A0A7J2UZ79-F1
#
_cell.length_a   1.000
_cell.length_b   1.000
_cell.length_c   1.000
_cell.angle_alpha   90.00
_cell.angle_beta   90.00
_cell.angle_gamma   90.00
#
_symmetry.space_group_name_H-M   'P 1'
#
loop_
_entity.id
_entity.type
_entity.pdbx_description
1 polymer ?
#
loop_
_entity_poly.entity_id
_entity_poly.type
_entity_poly.pdbx_seq_one_letter_code
_entity_poly.pdbx_strand_id
1 'polypeptide(L)' 'MLKGDYIQASGKLWGAAAEIFKAVGALRRVEMKTHADLFRYVAKLREELNDPELITLFHVTNTLHQNFYEENQPSNSS' A
#
# COMPACT_ATOMS: atom_id res chain seq x y z
N MET A 1 -0.57 3.84 -26.14
CA MET A 1 0.42 4.01 -25.07
C MET A 1 -0.35 4.35 -23.81
N LEU A 2 -0.62 3.40 -22.91
CA LEU A 2 -1.50 3.62 -21.73
C LEU A 2 -1.08 2.74 -20.53
N LYS A 3 -0.66 1.49 -20.79
CA LYS A 3 -0.31 0.51 -19.74
C LYS A 3 0.85 0.95 -18.82
N GLY A 4 1.81 1.73 -19.34
CA GLY A 4 2.98 2.21 -18.58
C GLY A 4 2.69 3.34 -17.58
N ASP A 5 1.72 4.21 -17.88
CA ASP A 5 1.41 5.36 -17.03
C ASP A 5 0.63 4.95 -15.77
N TYR A 6 -0.25 3.94 -15.89
CA TYR A 6 -1.00 3.41 -14.75
C TYR A 6 -0.11 2.74 -13.71
N ILE A 7 0.98 2.07 -14.13
CA ILE A 7 1.97 1.46 -13.22
C ILE A 7 2.69 2.54 -12.41
N GLN A 8 3.15 3.59 -13.09
CA GLN A 8 3.81 4.70 -12.41
C GLN A 8 2.85 5.42 -11.46
N ALA A 9 1.58 5.60 -11.87
CA ALA A 9 0.57 6.24 -11.04
C ALA A 9 0.24 5.41 -9.78
N SER A 10 0.03 4.10 -9.91
CA SER A 10 -0.29 3.21 -8.77
C SER A 10 0.88 3.14 -7.77
N GLY A 11 2.12 3.03 -8.27
CA GLY A 11 3.32 3.06 -7.43
C GLY A 11 3.49 4.38 -6.66
N LYS A 12 3.26 5.53 -7.33
CA LYS A 12 3.30 6.85 -6.69
C LYS A 12 2.22 7.00 -5.62
N LEU A 13 1.00 6.53 -5.90
CA LEU A 13 -0.11 6.58 -4.94
C LEU A 13 0.18 5.73 -3.70
N TRP A 14 0.70 4.51 -3.89
CA TRP A 14 1.09 3.64 -2.78
C TRP A 14 2.21 4.28 -1.93
N GLY A 15 3.23 4.86 -2.58
CA GLY A 15 4.31 5.56 -1.87
C GLY A 15 3.80 6.73 -1.03
N ALA A 16 2.89 7.54 -1.58
CA ALA A 16 2.29 8.66 -0.85
C ALA A 16 1.47 8.18 0.38
N ALA A 17 0.68 7.12 0.22
CA ALA A 17 -0.08 6.54 1.34
C ALA A 17 0.86 6.01 2.45
N ALA A 18 1.93 5.29 2.07
CA ALA A 18 2.92 4.79 3.02
C ALA A 18 3.59 5.92 3.81
N GLU A 19 3.95 7.03 3.15
CA GLU A 19 4.56 8.19 3.83
C GLU A 19 3.58 8.89 4.80
N ILE A 20 2.29 8.99 4.46
CA ILE A 20 1.27 9.52 5.38
C ILE A 20 1.21 8.68 6.65
N PHE A 21 1.13 7.35 6.53
CA PHE A 21 1.09 6.46 7.70
C PHE A 21 2.38 6.51 8.52
N LYS A 22 3.55 6.59 7.88
CA LYS A 22 4.82 6.79 8.58
C LYS A 22 4.85 8.11 9.34
N ALA A 23 4.35 9.19 8.75
CA ALA A 23 4.26 10.49 9.41
C ALA A 23 3.35 10.44 10.64
N VAL A 24 2.16 9.85 10.53
CA VAL A 24 1.25 9.65 11.68
C VAL A 24 1.90 8.78 12.75
N GLY A 25 2.62 7.73 12.36
CA GLY A 25 3.38 6.88 13.28
C GLY A 25 4.50 7.62 14.01
N ALA A 26 5.27 8.45 13.29
CA ALA A 26 6.34 9.26 13.86
C ALA A 26 5.81 10.28 14.88
N LEU A 27 4.68 10.93 14.58
CA LEU A 27 3.98 11.82 15.54
C LEU A 27 3.56 11.08 16.82
N ARG A 28 3.28 9.78 16.71
CA ARG A 28 2.91 8.90 17.83
C ARG A 28 4.08 8.15 18.45
N ARG A 29 5.33 8.44 18.04
CA ARG A 29 6.55 7.76 18.51
C ARG A 29 6.52 6.24 18.29
N VAL A 30 5.86 5.78 17.22
CA VAL A 30 5.87 4.38 16.79
C VAL A 30 7.01 4.18 15.80
N GLU A 31 7.92 3.26 16.12
CA GLU A 31 9.02 2.91 15.23
C GLU A 31 8.54 1.87 14.20
N MET A 32 8.70 2.18 12.90
CA MET A 32 8.37 1.28 11.79
C MET A 32 9.61 1.10 10.91
N LYS A 33 10.14 -0.13 10.83
CA LYS A 33 11.39 -0.42 10.09
C LYS A 33 11.13 -1.22 8.81
N THR A 34 9.98 -1.85 8.72
CA THR A 34 9.64 -2.78 7.64
C THR A 34 8.26 -2.49 7.06
N HIS A 35 8.01 -3.03 5.87
CA HIS A 35 6.66 -3.01 5.30
C HIS A 35 5.67 -3.70 6.24
N ALA A 36 6.03 -4.82 6.86
CA ALA A 36 5.16 -5.53 7.80
C ALA A 36 4.75 -4.65 9.00
N ASP A 37 5.62 -3.76 9.47
CA ASP A 37 5.29 -2.81 10.54
C ASP A 37 4.26 -1.79 10.10
N LEU A 38 4.35 -1.32 8.85
CA LEU A 38 3.35 -0.44 8.24
C LEU A 38 1.98 -1.13 8.18
N PHE A 39 1.91 -2.38 7.71
CA PHE A 39 0.66 -3.16 7.66
C PHE A 39 0.03 -3.31 9.06
N ARG A 40 0.83 -3.66 10.07
CA ARG A 40 0.35 -3.77 11.45
C ARG A 40 -0.12 -2.43 12.01
N TYR A 41 0.58 -1.35 11.67
CA TYR A 41 0.22 -0.02 12.11
C TYR A 41 -1.10 0.47 11.51
N VAL A 42 -1.33 0.23 10.21
CA VAL A 42 -2.61 0.53 9.55
C VAL A 42 -3.76 -0.27 10.17
N ALA A 43 -3.55 -1.57 10.47
CA ALA A 43 -4.58 -2.40 11.12
C ALA A 43 -4.95 -1.86 12.51
N LYS A 44 -3.95 -1.47 13.31
CA LYS A 44 -4.15 -0.85 14.61
C LYS A 44 -4.89 0.50 14.51
N LEU A 45 -4.51 1.35 13.56
CA LEU A 45 -5.18 2.64 13.33
C LEU A 45 -6.66 2.47 12.95
N ARG A 46 -6.98 1.47 12.12
CA ARG A 46 -8.38 1.13 11.81
C ARG A 46 -9.17 0.82 13.08
N GLU A 47 -8.63 -0.02 13.94
CA GLU A 47 -9.31 -0.42 15.18
C GLU A 47 -9.52 0.79 16.10
N GLU A 48 -8.51 1.64 16.24
CA GLU A 48 -8.58 2.86 17.05
C GLU A 48 -9.59 3.89 16.52
N LEU A 49 -9.66 4.06 15.20
CA LEU A 49 -10.53 5.05 14.55
C LEU A 49 -11.93 4.49 14.23
N ASN A 50 -12.15 3.19 14.43
CA ASN A 50 -13.33 2.45 13.97
C ASN A 50 -13.67 2.73 12.50
N ASP A 51 -12.64 2.91 11.67
CA ASP A 51 -12.75 3.29 10.27
C ASP A 51 -12.33 2.11 9.37
N PRO A 52 -13.30 1.37 8.80
CA PRO A 52 -13.02 0.25 7.93
C PRO A 52 -12.41 0.65 6.58
N GLU A 53 -12.51 1.92 6.17
CA GLU A 53 -12.04 2.39 4.86
C GLU A 53 -10.50 2.42 4.78
N LEU A 54 -9.81 2.58 5.91
CA LEU A 54 -8.34 2.57 6.00
C LEU A 54 -7.71 1.25 5.53
N ILE A 55 -8.29 0.12 5.92
CA ILE A 55 -7.83 -1.19 5.43
C ILE A 55 -8.16 -1.37 3.95
N THR A 56 -9.32 -0.89 3.51
CA THR A 56 -9.75 -1.01 2.12
C THR A 56 -8.85 -0.20 1.20
N LEU A 57 -8.55 1.05 1.53
CA LEU A 57 -7.66 1.90 0.72
C LEU A 57 -6.25 1.34 0.65
N PHE A 58 -5.74 0.80 1.76
CA PHE A 58 -4.43 0.18 1.80
C PHE A 58 -4.39 -1.15 1.05
N HIS A 59 -5.45 -1.98 1.15
CA HIS A 59 -5.57 -3.18 0.33
C HIS A 59 -5.71 -2.87 -1.15
N VAL A 60 -6.51 -1.87 -1.54
CA VAL A 60 -6.68 -1.47 -2.94
C VAL A 60 -5.36 -1.00 -3.53
N THR A 61 -4.59 -0.18 -2.81
CA THR A 61 -3.25 0.24 -3.26
C THR A 61 -2.26 -0.94 -3.31
N ASN A 62 -2.32 -1.89 -2.38
CA ASN A 62 -1.48 -3.08 -2.40
C ASN A 62 -1.85 -4.05 -3.54
N THR A 63 -3.13 -4.25 -3.84
CA THR A 63 -3.65 -5.08 -4.93
C THR A 63 -3.36 -4.46 -6.29
N LEU A 64 -3.50 -3.13 -6.43
CA LEU A 64 -3.06 -2.41 -7.65
C LEU A 64 -1.54 -2.49 -7.87
N HIS A 65 -0.77 -2.60 -6.79
CA HIS A 65 0.68 -2.80 -6.85
C HIS A 65 1.06 -4.24 -7.24
N GLN A 66 0.36 -5.27 -6.73
CA GLN A 66 0.64 -6.67 -7.02
C GLN A 66 0.06 -7.18 -8.35
N ASN A 67 -1.23 -6.93 -8.62
CA ASN A 67 -1.91 -7.47 -9.82
C ASN A 67 -1.21 -7.07 -11.12
N PHE A 68 -0.55 -5.91 -11.14
CA PHE A 68 0.13 -5.42 -12.34
C PHE A 68 1.56 -5.94 -12.52
N TYR A 69 2.20 -6.47 -11.47
CA TYR A 69 3.44 -7.25 -11.60
C TYR A 69 3.15 -8.64 -12.17
N GLU A 70 2.04 -9.26 -11.75
CA GLU A 70 1.60 -10.56 -12.23
C GLU A 70 1.05 -10.49 -13.67
N GLU A 71 0.31 -9.45 -14.05
CA GLU A 71 -0.19 -9.25 -15.43
C GLU A 71 0.90 -8.89 -16.46
N ASN A 72 2.15 -8.68 -16.03
CA ASN A 72 3.31 -8.47 -16.90
C ASN A 72 4.37 -9.59 -16.79
N GLN A 73 4.09 -10.69 -16.09
CA GLN A 73 4.86 -11.90 -16.29
C GLN A 73 4.43 -12.54 -17.61
N PRO A 74 5.37 -12.88 -18.53
CA PRO A 74 5.01 -13.74 -19.66
C PRO A 74 4.46 -15.04 -19.09
N SER A 75 3.36 -15.53 -19.66
CA SER A 75 2.86 -16.86 -19.34
C SER A 75 3.98 -17.86 -19.62
N ASN A 76 4.62 -18.37 -18.57
CA ASN A 76 5.42 -19.58 -18.69
C ASN A 76 4.43 -20.75 -18.81
N SER A 77 3.82 -20.85 -19.98
CA SER A 77 3.24 -22.10 -20.48
C SER A 77 4.39 -22.95 -20.99
N SER A 78 4.84 -23.87 -20.13
CA SER A 78 5.58 -25.08 -20.52
C SER A 78 4.64 -26.27 -20.48
#